data_AF-A0A179IBV3-F1
#
_entry.id   AF-A0A179IBV3-F1
#
_cell.length_a   1.000
_cell.length_b   1.000
_cell.length_c   1.000
_cell.angle_alpha   90.00
_cell.angle_beta   90.00
_cell.angle_gamma   90.00
#
_symmetry.space_group_name_H-M   'P 1'
#
loop_
_entity.id
_entity.type
_entity.pdbx_description
1 polymer ?
#
loop_
_entity_poly.entity_id
_entity_poly.type
_entity_poly.pdbx_seq_one_letter_code
_entity_poly.pdbx_strand_id
1 'polypeptide(L)'
;MLCRPSSHPRPRLIQQALLRSFPSQQLRTSAVHTMEIREATAEPSAPYYDPRYVDIGINLADRVYRGCYRGNQKHPDDLEAVVNRAKAVGCTKLLVTGSDWHSIKDAADLAREYPGTVYYTAGIHPCNSSIFGAGTSTATAHSEEHTSPCDPDPSAPIPDSAVDPQRSAENIARLEKIFAEAKESGAGHLVAFGEFGLDYDRLHFCNKAVQLHSFAAQLKVAAAMEPPLP
;
A
#
# COMPACT_ATOMS: atom_id res chain seq x y z
N MET A 1 32.79 -28.15 -12.63
CA MET A 1 33.88 -27.99 -11.67
C MET A 1 33.25 -27.87 -10.29
N LEU A 2 33.30 -28.97 -9.54
CA LEU A 2 32.64 -29.18 -8.24
C LEU A 2 33.45 -28.51 -7.12
N CYS A 3 32.77 -27.92 -6.12
CA CYS A 3 33.25 -27.93 -4.74
C CYS A 3 32.13 -27.57 -3.74
N ARG A 4 31.70 -28.59 -3.00
CA ARG A 4 31.12 -28.56 -1.64
C ARG A 4 31.97 -29.56 -0.81
N PRO A 5 31.80 -29.67 0.52
CA PRO A 5 32.23 -28.79 1.61
C PRO A 5 33.25 -29.52 2.52
N SER A 6 33.94 -28.81 3.44
CA SER A 6 34.75 -29.46 4.47
C SER A 6 33.98 -29.54 5.79
N SER A 7 33.73 -30.77 6.23
CA SER A 7 33.36 -31.16 7.58
C SER A 7 34.64 -31.52 8.35
N HIS A 8 34.69 -31.29 9.67
CA HIS A 8 35.25 -32.24 10.64
C HIS A 8 34.90 -31.83 12.09
N PRO A 9 34.78 -32.79 13.04
CA PRO A 9 34.13 -32.60 14.34
C PRO A 9 35.04 -32.81 15.57
N ARG A 10 34.44 -32.68 16.77
CA ARG A 10 34.76 -33.27 18.11
C ARG A 10 35.41 -32.32 19.14
N PRO A 11 35.37 -32.62 20.47
CA PRO A 11 34.54 -33.57 21.24
C PRO A 11 33.85 -32.97 22.50
N ARG A 12 32.92 -33.74 23.08
CA ARG A 12 32.35 -33.57 24.43
C ARG A 12 33.39 -33.94 25.51
N LEU A 13 33.39 -33.23 26.64
CA LEU A 13 33.94 -33.73 27.91
C LEU A 13 32.87 -33.69 29.00
N ILE A 14 32.62 -34.87 29.55
CA ILE A 14 31.89 -35.17 30.77
C ILE A 14 32.87 -34.99 31.93
N GLN A 15 32.47 -34.33 33.02
CA GLN A 15 32.91 -34.76 34.35
C GLN A 15 31.98 -34.26 35.46
N GLN A 16 31.25 -35.21 36.04
CA GLN A 16 30.72 -35.16 37.40
C GLN A 16 31.87 -35.26 38.41
N ALA A 17 31.78 -34.49 39.49
CA ALA A 17 32.44 -34.68 40.80
C ALA A 17 32.14 -33.40 41.61
N LEU A 18 31.82 -33.36 42.90
CA LEU A 18 31.94 -34.27 44.03
C LEU A 18 31.10 -33.65 45.14
N LEU A 19 30.17 -34.41 45.72
CA LEU A 19 29.52 -34.07 46.99
C LEU A 19 30.58 -34.01 48.10
N ARG A 20 30.74 -32.85 48.73
CA ARG A 20 31.50 -32.71 49.98
C ARG A 20 30.52 -32.40 51.12
N SER A 21 30.40 -33.38 52.01
CA SER A 21 29.79 -33.26 53.34
C SER A 21 30.67 -32.35 54.22
N PHE A 22 30.05 -31.38 54.89
CA PHE A 22 30.66 -30.62 55.99
C PHE A 22 29.68 -30.54 57.18
N PRO A 23 30.20 -30.49 58.42
CA PRO A 23 29.50 -30.95 59.62
C PRO A 23 28.52 -29.93 60.20
N SER A 24 27.48 -30.47 60.84
CA SER A 24 26.46 -29.75 61.61
C SER A 24 27.08 -28.90 62.71
N GLN A 25 26.96 -27.58 62.59
CA GLN A 25 27.06 -26.66 63.71
C GLN A 25 25.66 -26.16 64.07
N GLN A 26 25.22 -26.50 65.28
CA GLN A 26 24.01 -25.96 65.89
C GLN A 26 24.16 -24.45 66.08
N LEU A 27 23.34 -23.66 65.39
CA LEU A 27 23.19 -22.24 65.64
C LEU A 27 21.73 -21.92 65.95
N ARG A 28 21.58 -21.38 67.15
CA ARG A 28 20.41 -20.88 67.90
C ARG A 28 19.20 -20.50 67.05
N THR A 29 18.04 -21.02 67.46
CA THR A 29 16.70 -20.60 67.06
C THR A 29 16.52 -19.10 67.29
N SER A 30 16.56 -18.33 66.21
CA SER A 30 16.01 -16.99 66.16
C SER A 30 14.61 -17.09 65.57
N ALA A 31 13.64 -16.43 66.22
CA ALA A 31 12.23 -16.48 65.84
C ALA A 31 12.04 -16.16 64.35
N VAL A 32 11.48 -17.11 63.61
CA VAL A 32 11.03 -16.90 62.23
C VAL A 32 9.83 -15.96 62.32
N HIS A 33 10.05 -14.68 62.02
CA HIS A 33 8.95 -13.80 61.69
C HIS A 33 8.47 -14.21 60.31
N THR A 34 7.43 -15.03 60.24
CA THR A 34 6.71 -15.31 59.00
C THR A 34 6.13 -14.00 58.49
N MET A 35 6.83 -13.36 57.56
CA MET A 35 6.20 -12.34 56.74
C MET A 35 5.20 -13.05 55.84
N GLU A 36 3.91 -12.86 56.10
CA GLU A 36 2.87 -13.17 55.14
C GLU A 36 3.13 -12.33 53.89
N ILE A 37 3.59 -12.99 52.82
CA ILE A 37 3.61 -12.39 51.49
C ILE A 37 2.15 -12.22 51.09
N ARG A 38 1.63 -11.00 51.25
CA ARG A 38 0.35 -10.63 50.65
C ARG A 38 0.54 -10.65 49.14
N GLU A 39 -0.12 -11.61 48.49
CA GLU A 39 -0.24 -11.66 47.05
C GLU A 39 -0.87 -10.35 46.58
N ALA A 40 -0.10 -9.55 45.85
CA ALA A 40 -0.59 -8.30 45.31
C ALA A 40 -1.72 -8.64 44.32
N THR A 41 -2.95 -8.28 44.67
CA THR A 41 -4.09 -8.38 43.77
C THR A 41 -3.79 -7.49 42.57
N ALA A 42 -3.54 -8.11 41.40
CA ALA A 42 -3.31 -7.39 40.16
C ALA A 42 -4.56 -6.54 39.87
N GLU A 43 -4.39 -5.22 39.92
CA GLU A 43 -5.38 -4.27 39.44
C GLU A 43 -5.76 -4.65 37.99
N PRO A 44 -7.06 -4.66 37.63
CA PRO A 44 -7.46 -4.91 36.26
C PRO A 44 -6.83 -3.84 35.36
N SER A 45 -5.85 -4.25 34.54
CA SER A 45 -5.25 -3.37 33.55
C SER A 45 -6.37 -2.82 32.67
N ALA A 46 -6.39 -1.50 32.48
CA ALA A 46 -7.31 -0.85 31.57
C ALA A 46 -7.35 -1.62 30.24
N PRO A 47 -8.53 -1.80 29.61
CA PRO A 47 -8.63 -2.57 28.38
C PRO A 47 -7.61 -2.05 27.37
N TYR A 48 -6.75 -2.95 26.89
CA TYR A 48 -5.72 -2.62 25.92
C TYR A 48 -6.40 -2.09 24.65
N TYR A 49 -6.11 -0.83 24.30
CA TYR A 49 -6.62 -0.23 23.08
C TYR A 49 -5.92 -0.86 21.88
N ASP A 50 -6.67 -1.57 21.04
CA ASP A 50 -6.19 -2.10 19.77
C ASP A 50 -6.55 -1.09 18.65
N PRO A 51 -5.57 -0.33 18.14
CA PRO A 51 -5.83 0.69 17.14
C PRO A 51 -6.27 0.06 15.81
N ARG A 52 -7.19 0.74 15.12
CA ARG A 52 -7.69 0.32 13.82
C ARG A 52 -7.52 1.45 12.81
N TYR A 53 -6.67 1.23 11.81
CA TYR A 53 -6.39 2.22 10.77
C TYR A 53 -6.86 1.73 9.39
N VAL A 54 -7.26 2.70 8.58
CA VAL A 54 -7.47 2.57 7.13
C VAL A 54 -6.56 3.61 6.48
N ASP A 55 -5.63 3.15 5.64
CA ASP A 55 -4.88 4.06 4.77
C ASP A 55 -5.70 4.30 3.50
N ILE A 56 -6.20 5.52 3.32
CA ILE A 56 -7.12 5.86 2.23
C ILE A 56 -6.42 6.29 0.94
N GLY A 57 -5.08 6.36 0.93
CA GLY A 57 -4.34 6.91 -0.21
C GLY A 57 -2.91 6.39 -0.28
N ILE A 58 -2.75 5.10 -0.51
CA ILE A 58 -1.43 4.46 -0.59
C ILE A 58 -1.09 4.06 -2.03
N ASN A 59 0.04 4.51 -2.55
CA ASN A 59 0.52 4.16 -3.89
C ASN A 59 1.21 2.78 -3.92
N LEU A 60 0.61 1.76 -3.32
CA LEU A 60 1.26 0.46 -3.05
C LEU A 60 1.56 -0.34 -4.33
N ALA A 61 0.89 -0.02 -5.44
CA ALA A 61 1.18 -0.61 -6.75
C ALA A 61 2.53 -0.16 -7.33
N ASP A 62 3.18 0.86 -6.75
CA ASP A 62 4.47 1.35 -7.21
C ASP A 62 5.56 0.27 -7.11
N ARG A 63 6.38 0.20 -8.17
CA ARG A 63 7.48 -0.75 -8.29
C ARG A 63 8.58 -0.54 -7.26
N VAL A 64 8.65 0.61 -6.59
CA VAL A 64 9.57 0.82 -5.45
C VAL A 64 9.34 -0.20 -4.34
N TYR A 65 8.09 -0.61 -4.10
CA TYR A 65 7.77 -1.66 -3.11
C TYR A 65 8.13 -3.07 -3.59
N ARG A 66 8.46 -3.21 -4.87
CA ARG A 66 9.08 -4.41 -5.46
C ARG A 66 10.59 -4.21 -5.70
N GLY A 67 11.17 -3.17 -5.10
CA GLY A 67 12.58 -2.85 -5.14
C GLY A 67 13.12 -2.34 -6.47
N CYS A 68 12.26 -1.94 -7.41
CA CYS A 68 12.66 -1.37 -8.69
C CYS A 68 12.48 0.15 -8.67
N TYR A 69 13.57 0.87 -8.96
CA TYR A 69 13.64 2.33 -8.96
C TYR A 69 14.23 2.78 -10.29
N ARG A 70 13.48 3.57 -11.07
CA ARG A 70 13.89 4.02 -12.41
C ARG A 70 14.32 2.86 -13.30
N GLY A 71 13.55 1.77 -13.31
CA GLY A 71 13.82 0.53 -14.03
C GLY A 71 14.96 -0.32 -13.47
N ASN A 72 15.59 0.10 -12.36
CA ASN A 72 16.75 -0.60 -11.78
C ASN A 72 16.39 -1.30 -10.47
N GLN A 73 16.70 -2.59 -10.36
CA GLN A 73 16.55 -3.33 -9.11
C GLN A 73 17.57 -2.84 -8.06
N LYS A 74 17.09 -2.33 -6.92
CA LYS A 74 17.91 -1.82 -5.80
C LYS A 74 17.85 -2.71 -4.56
N HIS A 75 16.74 -3.40 -4.33
CA HIS A 75 16.58 -4.41 -3.29
C HIS A 75 15.64 -5.52 -3.76
N PRO A 76 15.60 -6.70 -3.13
CA PRO A 76 14.59 -7.72 -3.41
C PRO A 76 13.16 -7.16 -3.22
N ASP A 77 12.18 -7.80 -3.86
CA ASP A 77 10.76 -7.51 -3.60
C ASP A 77 10.46 -7.73 -2.11
N ASP A 78 9.98 -6.68 -1.44
CA ASP A 78 9.64 -6.67 -0.02
C ASP A 78 8.22 -6.17 0.25
N LEU A 79 7.36 -6.16 -0.78
CA LEU A 79 5.97 -5.71 -0.70
C LEU A 79 5.18 -6.45 0.39
N GLU A 80 5.32 -7.78 0.47
CA GLU A 80 4.66 -8.57 1.51
C GLU A 80 5.09 -8.13 2.92
N ALA A 81 6.38 -7.81 3.10
CA ALA A 81 6.89 -7.33 4.37
C ALA A 81 6.34 -5.93 4.71
N VAL A 82 6.14 -5.05 3.72
CA VAL A 82 5.48 -3.75 3.89
C VAL A 82 4.03 -3.93 4.37
N VAL A 83 3.25 -4.78 3.70
CA VAL A 83 1.86 -5.08 4.06
C VAL A 83 1.77 -5.69 5.46
N ASN A 84 2.67 -6.61 5.81
CA ASN A 84 2.68 -7.23 7.13
C ASN A 84 3.04 -6.24 8.24
N ARG A 85 3.94 -5.28 7.98
CA ARG A 85 4.22 -4.19 8.93
C ARG A 85 3.01 -3.29 9.15
N ALA A 86 2.26 -2.96 8.10
CA ALA A 86 1.02 -2.18 8.23
C ALA A 86 -0.01 -2.91 9.10
N LYS A 87 -0.23 -4.21 8.86
CA LYS A 87 -1.14 -5.05 9.66
C LYS A 87 -0.71 -5.12 11.13
N ALA A 88 0.58 -5.27 11.40
CA ALA A 88 1.12 -5.37 12.76
C ALA A 88 0.85 -4.13 13.62
N VAL A 89 0.59 -2.97 13.01
CA VAL A 89 0.23 -1.72 13.72
C VAL A 89 -1.26 -1.39 13.63
N GLY A 90 -2.10 -2.32 13.18
CA GLY A 90 -3.56 -2.15 13.09
C GLY A 90 -4.07 -1.52 11.80
N CYS A 91 -3.19 -1.25 10.82
CA CYS A 91 -3.60 -0.79 9.48
C CYS A 91 -3.97 -2.00 8.62
N THR A 92 -5.25 -2.35 8.62
CA THR A 92 -5.77 -3.59 8.03
C THR A 92 -6.50 -3.37 6.71
N LYS A 93 -6.69 -2.11 6.31
CA LYS A 93 -7.35 -1.71 5.06
C LYS A 93 -6.46 -0.69 4.36
N LEU A 94 -6.07 -1.00 3.13
CA LEU A 94 -5.16 -0.21 2.31
C LEU A 94 -5.89 0.12 1.00
N LEU A 95 -6.21 1.39 0.77
CA LEU A 95 -6.86 1.86 -0.44
C LEU A 95 -5.81 2.34 -1.44
N VAL A 96 -5.58 1.53 -2.46
CA VAL A 96 -4.61 1.78 -3.51
C VAL A 96 -5.21 2.66 -4.59
N THR A 97 -4.53 3.75 -4.89
CA THR A 97 -4.95 4.75 -5.86
C THR A 97 -4.70 4.26 -7.29
N GLY A 98 -5.78 4.15 -8.07
CA GLY A 98 -5.74 4.00 -9.52
C GLY A 98 -5.97 5.35 -10.19
N SER A 99 -4.94 5.89 -10.85
CA SER A 99 -4.91 7.28 -11.34
C SER A 99 -4.79 7.38 -12.88
N ASP A 100 -4.67 6.24 -13.56
CA ASP A 100 -4.72 6.02 -15.01
C ASP A 100 -5.01 4.55 -15.33
N TRP A 101 -5.08 4.18 -16.61
CA TRP A 101 -5.39 2.82 -17.02
C TRP A 101 -4.42 1.74 -16.52
N HIS A 102 -3.13 2.05 -16.37
CA HIS A 102 -2.13 1.09 -15.93
C HIS A 102 -2.20 0.92 -14.41
N SER A 103 -2.22 2.02 -13.67
CA SER A 103 -2.35 2.01 -12.21
C SER A 103 -3.67 1.43 -11.73
N ILE A 104 -4.78 1.64 -12.45
CA ILE A 104 -6.07 0.97 -12.15
C ILE A 104 -5.90 -0.55 -12.27
N LYS A 105 -5.27 -1.02 -13.35
CA LYS A 105 -5.07 -2.46 -13.56
C LYS A 105 -4.15 -3.04 -12.49
N ASP A 106 -3.04 -2.37 -12.19
CA ASP A 106 -2.06 -2.83 -11.22
C ASP A 106 -2.63 -2.82 -9.79
N ALA A 107 -3.44 -1.81 -9.45
CA ALA A 107 -4.17 -1.76 -8.18
C ALA A 107 -5.22 -2.89 -8.07
N ALA A 108 -5.93 -3.19 -9.16
CA ALA A 108 -6.85 -4.32 -9.21
C ALA A 108 -6.13 -5.68 -9.11
N ASP A 109 -4.96 -5.82 -9.73
CA ASP A 109 -4.09 -7.00 -9.60
C ASP A 109 -3.62 -7.17 -8.14
N LEU A 110 -3.18 -6.07 -7.51
CA LEU A 110 -2.71 -6.06 -6.13
C LEU A 110 -3.84 -6.37 -5.12
N ALA A 111 -5.05 -5.87 -5.37
CA ALA A 111 -6.22 -6.19 -4.54
C ALA A 111 -6.58 -7.68 -4.58
N ARG A 112 -6.37 -8.34 -5.74
CA ARG A 112 -6.52 -9.80 -5.87
C ARG A 112 -5.41 -10.58 -5.17
N GLU A 113 -4.21 -10.03 -5.06
CA GLU A 113 -3.08 -10.62 -4.31
C GLU A 113 -3.32 -10.57 -2.79
N TYR A 114 -3.94 -9.49 -2.28
CA TYR A 114 -4.16 -9.27 -0.84
C TYR A 114 -5.66 -9.08 -0.48
N PRO A 115 -6.51 -10.11 -0.68
CA PRO A 115 -7.94 -9.99 -0.45
C PRO A 115 -8.26 -9.65 1.01
N GLY A 116 -9.25 -8.77 1.20
CA GLY A 116 -9.66 -8.29 2.52
C GLY A 116 -8.70 -7.30 3.19
N THR A 117 -7.53 -7.04 2.59
CA THR A 117 -6.56 -6.03 3.05
C THR A 117 -6.47 -4.87 2.06
N VAL A 118 -6.25 -5.18 0.78
CA VAL A 118 -6.08 -4.19 -0.28
C VAL A 118 -7.39 -3.99 -1.01
N TYR A 119 -7.72 -2.72 -1.20
CA TYR A 119 -8.83 -2.20 -1.99
C TYR A 119 -8.26 -1.20 -2.98
N TYR A 120 -9.03 -0.77 -3.97
CA TYR A 120 -8.54 0.19 -4.94
C TYR A 120 -9.60 1.21 -5.37
N THR A 121 -9.09 2.30 -5.94
CA THR A 121 -9.88 3.31 -6.64
C THR A 121 -9.72 3.14 -8.15
N ALA A 122 -10.71 3.60 -8.93
CA ALA A 122 -10.54 3.75 -10.38
C ALA A 122 -10.98 5.12 -10.86
N GLY A 123 -10.09 5.84 -11.56
CA GLY A 123 -10.29 7.20 -12.07
C GLY A 123 -9.08 7.70 -12.84
N ILE A 124 -9.24 8.82 -13.54
CA ILE A 124 -8.17 9.47 -14.31
C ILE A 124 -7.78 10.78 -13.64
N HIS A 125 -6.54 10.81 -13.14
CA HIS A 125 -5.96 11.95 -12.42
C HIS A 125 -5.75 13.14 -13.37
N PRO A 126 -5.83 14.41 -12.89
CA PRO A 126 -5.63 15.61 -13.69
C PRO A 126 -4.38 15.59 -14.58
N CYS A 127 -3.24 15.08 -14.10
CA CYS A 127 -2.02 14.96 -14.92
C CYS A 127 -2.18 13.99 -16.11
N ASN A 128 -3.04 12.99 -15.99
CA ASN A 128 -3.32 11.99 -17.02
C ASN A 128 -4.55 12.33 -17.87
N SER A 129 -5.24 13.44 -17.59
CA SER A 129 -6.45 13.86 -18.30
C SER A 129 -6.22 14.30 -19.75
N SER A 130 -4.97 14.42 -20.21
CA SER A 130 -4.66 14.77 -21.61
C SER A 130 -5.28 13.80 -22.62
N ILE A 131 -5.60 12.57 -22.21
CA ILE A 131 -6.33 11.58 -23.00
C ILE A 131 -7.77 12.01 -23.39
N PHE A 132 -8.32 13.03 -22.72
CA PHE A 132 -9.62 13.65 -23.05
C PHE A 132 -9.50 14.81 -24.05
N GLY A 133 -8.27 15.19 -24.45
CA GLY A 133 -8.00 16.27 -25.40
C GLY A 133 -7.71 15.78 -26.83
N ALA A 134 -7.75 16.69 -27.79
CA ALA A 134 -7.52 16.45 -29.22
C ALA A 134 -6.03 16.34 -29.60
N GLY A 135 -5.11 16.65 -28.68
CA GLY A 135 -3.67 16.60 -28.92
C GLY A 135 -3.16 15.16 -29.14
N THR A 136 -1.97 15.02 -29.72
CA THR A 136 -1.25 13.75 -29.64
C THR A 136 -1.06 13.44 -28.17
N SER A 137 -1.72 12.39 -27.67
CA SER A 137 -1.54 11.94 -26.30
C SER A 137 -0.04 11.74 -26.09
N THR A 138 0.61 12.63 -25.36
CA THR A 138 1.96 12.39 -24.83
C THR A 138 1.93 11.32 -23.73
N ALA A 139 0.82 10.59 -23.62
CA ALA A 139 0.57 9.40 -22.80
C ALA A 139 1.55 8.24 -23.02
N THR A 140 2.59 8.41 -23.84
CA THR A 140 3.73 7.49 -23.96
C THR A 140 5.02 8.00 -23.31
N ALA A 141 5.02 9.19 -22.69
CA ALA A 141 6.20 9.75 -22.00
C ALA A 141 6.17 9.59 -20.47
N HIS A 142 5.34 8.68 -19.93
CA HIS A 142 5.53 8.17 -18.57
C HIS A 142 6.05 6.75 -18.66
N SER A 143 7.27 6.58 -18.15
CA SER A 143 7.91 5.30 -17.86
C SER A 143 6.96 4.33 -17.16
N GLU A 144 7.25 3.04 -17.23
CA GLU A 144 6.53 1.91 -16.62
C GLU A 144 6.43 1.97 -15.07
N GLU A 145 6.46 3.15 -14.46
CA GLU A 145 6.61 3.41 -13.04
C GLU A 145 5.48 4.33 -12.55
N HIS A 146 4.84 3.93 -11.45
CA HIS A 146 3.81 4.71 -10.73
C HIS A 146 4.38 5.89 -9.94
N THR A 147 5.64 6.26 -10.21
CA THR A 147 6.28 7.45 -9.66
C THR A 147 6.23 8.57 -10.71
N SER A 148 5.87 9.77 -10.27
CA SER A 148 6.05 10.97 -11.09
C SER A 148 7.52 11.05 -11.53
N PRO A 149 7.82 11.16 -12.84
CA PRO A 149 9.19 11.38 -13.32
C PRO A 149 9.80 12.62 -12.66
N CYS A 150 11.13 12.73 -12.66
CA CYS A 150 11.73 14.06 -12.53
C CYS A 150 11.42 14.82 -13.81
N ASP A 151 10.46 15.75 -13.71
CA ASP A 151 9.80 16.38 -14.85
C ASP A 151 10.76 17.18 -15.75
N PRO A 152 10.50 17.26 -17.07
CA PRO A 152 11.01 18.38 -17.88
C PRO A 152 10.57 19.70 -17.26
N ASP A 153 11.27 20.80 -17.58
CA ASP A 153 11.05 22.13 -17.00
C ASP A 153 9.55 22.40 -16.73
N PRO A 154 9.12 22.44 -15.44
CA PRO A 154 7.71 22.57 -15.07
C PRO A 154 7.11 23.91 -15.51
N SER A 155 7.95 24.86 -15.94
CA SER A 155 7.55 26.14 -16.48
C SER A 155 7.32 26.14 -18.00
N ALA A 156 7.67 25.05 -18.71
CA ALA A 156 7.42 24.94 -20.15
C ALA A 156 5.91 24.78 -20.42
N PRO A 157 5.24 25.73 -21.08
CA PRO A 157 3.83 25.61 -21.37
C PRO A 157 3.59 24.55 -22.44
N ILE A 158 2.71 23.58 -22.17
CA ILE A 158 2.17 22.74 -23.23
C ILE A 158 1.19 23.56 -24.08
N PRO A 159 1.14 23.34 -25.41
CA PRO A 159 0.13 23.96 -26.24
C PRO A 159 -1.27 23.64 -25.72
N ASP A 160 -2.16 24.63 -25.77
CA ASP A 160 -3.55 24.40 -25.41
C ASP A 160 -4.15 23.32 -26.32
N SER A 161 -4.55 22.21 -25.69
CA SER A 161 -5.33 21.18 -26.34
C SER A 161 -6.81 21.47 -26.13
N ALA A 162 -7.58 21.48 -27.22
CA ALA A 162 -9.03 21.47 -27.13
C ALA A 162 -9.50 20.13 -26.57
N VAL A 163 -10.62 20.13 -25.87
CA VAL A 163 -11.32 18.90 -25.50
C VAL A 163 -11.73 18.16 -26.76
N ASP A 164 -11.55 16.83 -26.77
CA ASP A 164 -12.05 15.94 -27.81
C ASP A 164 -13.31 15.22 -27.31
N PRO A 165 -14.50 15.55 -27.85
CA PRO A 165 -15.75 14.94 -27.40
C PRO A 165 -15.80 13.43 -27.62
N GLN A 166 -15.20 12.93 -28.70
CA GLN A 166 -15.20 11.51 -29.02
C GLN A 166 -14.32 10.75 -28.03
N ARG A 167 -13.07 11.19 -27.84
CA ARG A 167 -12.17 10.57 -26.84
C ARG A 167 -12.74 10.69 -25.44
N SER A 168 -13.38 11.81 -25.12
CA SER A 168 -14.05 11.96 -23.83
C SER A 168 -15.14 10.91 -23.64
N ALA A 169 -15.99 10.67 -24.64
CA ALA A 169 -17.03 9.65 -24.55
C ALA A 169 -16.43 8.24 -24.41
N GLU A 170 -15.37 7.94 -25.16
CA GLU A 170 -14.67 6.64 -25.11
C GLU A 170 -14.04 6.39 -23.73
N ASN A 171 -13.35 7.37 -23.15
CA ASN A 171 -12.73 7.23 -21.84
C ASN A 171 -13.77 7.09 -20.71
N ILE A 172 -14.88 7.83 -20.79
CA ILE A 172 -15.99 7.70 -19.84
C ILE A 172 -16.64 6.32 -19.94
N ALA A 173 -16.97 5.85 -21.15
CA ALA A 173 -17.53 4.52 -21.36
C ALA A 173 -16.59 3.42 -20.84
N ARG A 174 -15.27 3.61 -20.94
CA ARG A 174 -14.28 2.68 -20.39
C ARG A 174 -14.28 2.65 -18.86
N LEU A 175 -14.40 3.80 -18.18
CA LEU A 175 -14.55 3.84 -16.72
C LEU A 175 -15.85 3.15 -16.28
N GLU A 176 -16.97 3.47 -16.92
CA GLU A 176 -18.27 2.83 -16.66
C GLU A 176 -18.19 1.31 -16.81
N LYS A 177 -17.50 0.82 -17.85
CA LYS A 177 -17.26 -0.60 -18.04
C LYS A 177 -16.48 -1.23 -16.88
N ILE A 178 -15.40 -0.59 -16.40
CA ILE A 178 -14.64 -1.07 -15.25
C ILE A 178 -15.53 -1.17 -14.00
N PHE A 179 -16.37 -0.17 -13.74
CA PHE A 179 -17.30 -0.20 -12.61
C PHE A 179 -18.34 -1.31 -12.73
N ALA A 180 -18.90 -1.50 -13.93
CA ALA A 180 -19.86 -2.57 -14.20
C ALA A 180 -19.23 -3.96 -13.99
N GLU A 181 -18.04 -4.19 -14.54
CA GLU A 181 -17.30 -5.45 -14.37
C GLU A 181 -16.93 -5.71 -12.91
N ALA A 182 -16.48 -4.69 -12.17
CA ALA A 182 -16.17 -4.82 -10.76
C ALA A 182 -17.40 -5.18 -9.93
N LYS A 183 -18.55 -4.56 -10.22
CA LYS A 183 -19.83 -4.85 -9.56
C LYS A 183 -20.32 -6.27 -9.89
N GLU A 184 -20.25 -6.68 -11.15
CA GLU A 184 -20.64 -8.02 -11.60
C GLU A 184 -19.75 -9.11 -10.97
N SER A 185 -18.45 -8.84 -10.81
CA SER A 185 -17.51 -9.79 -10.20
C SER A 185 -17.85 -10.11 -8.73
N GLY A 186 -18.54 -9.21 -8.02
CA GLY A 186 -18.84 -9.35 -6.60
C GLY A 186 -17.61 -9.38 -5.69
N ALA A 187 -16.40 -9.07 -6.19
CA ALA A 187 -15.17 -9.20 -5.42
C ALA A 187 -15.03 -8.14 -4.31
N GLY A 188 -15.72 -7.00 -4.44
CA GLY A 188 -15.76 -5.95 -3.41
C GLY A 188 -14.42 -5.22 -3.20
N HIS A 189 -13.52 -5.26 -4.18
CA HIS A 189 -12.20 -4.61 -4.10
C HIS A 189 -12.20 -3.16 -4.60
N LEU A 190 -13.06 -2.82 -5.57
CA LEU A 190 -13.24 -1.45 -6.06
C LEU A 190 -14.25 -0.71 -5.17
N VAL A 191 -13.76 0.23 -4.37
CA VAL A 191 -14.57 0.89 -3.31
C VAL A 191 -14.70 2.39 -3.50
N ALA A 192 -13.95 2.99 -4.43
CA ALA A 192 -14.05 4.41 -4.70
C ALA A 192 -13.77 4.77 -6.16
N PHE A 193 -14.43 5.83 -6.62
CA PHE A 193 -14.09 6.50 -7.86
C PHE A 193 -13.02 7.53 -7.54
N GLY A 194 -11.84 7.36 -8.09
CA GLY A 194 -10.67 8.19 -7.80
C GLY A 194 -9.43 7.56 -8.45
N GLU A 195 -8.34 8.27 -8.63
CA GLU A 195 -8.16 9.67 -8.27
C GLU A 195 -8.52 10.57 -9.48
N PHE A 196 -9.45 11.52 -9.30
CA PHE A 196 -9.77 12.51 -10.32
C PHE A 196 -10.08 13.85 -9.66
N GLY A 197 -9.77 14.95 -10.35
CA GLY A 197 -9.77 16.28 -9.73
C GLY A 197 -9.08 17.32 -10.59
N LEU A 198 -8.47 18.30 -9.94
CA LEU A 198 -7.74 19.41 -10.56
C LEU A 198 -6.36 19.53 -9.92
N ASP A 199 -5.35 19.77 -10.75
CA ASP A 199 -3.98 20.06 -10.31
C ASP A 199 -3.40 21.19 -11.18
N TYR A 200 -3.51 22.42 -10.66
CA TYR A 200 -3.05 23.62 -11.36
C TYR A 200 -1.56 23.90 -11.17
N ASP A 201 -0.86 23.12 -10.34
CA ASP A 201 0.60 23.14 -10.26
C ASP A 201 1.23 22.24 -11.33
N ARG A 202 0.41 21.46 -12.04
CA ARG A 202 0.82 20.45 -13.04
C ARG A 202 0.26 20.71 -14.44
N LEU A 203 0.08 21.98 -14.79
CA LEU A 203 -0.43 22.38 -16.11
C LEU A 203 0.49 21.98 -17.28
N HIS A 204 1.76 21.66 -17.02
CA HIS A 204 2.68 21.10 -18.03
C HIS A 204 2.35 19.65 -18.42
N PHE A 205 1.50 18.94 -17.66
CA PHE A 205 1.01 17.60 -18.03
C PHE A 205 -0.34 17.64 -18.75
N CYS A 206 -1.26 18.46 -18.25
CA CYS A 206 -2.58 18.63 -18.82
C CYS A 206 -3.08 20.05 -18.60
N ASN A 207 -3.53 20.71 -19.66
CA ASN A 207 -3.98 22.09 -19.56
C ASN A 207 -5.28 22.20 -18.74
N LYS A 208 -5.54 23.40 -18.23
CA LYS A 208 -6.68 23.68 -17.35
C LYS A 208 -8.03 23.33 -17.98
N ALA A 209 -8.18 23.57 -19.28
CA ALA A 209 -9.42 23.31 -20.01
C ALA A 209 -9.78 21.82 -20.02
N VAL A 210 -8.80 20.96 -20.33
CA VAL A 210 -9.01 19.51 -20.37
C VAL A 210 -9.14 18.93 -18.96
N GLN A 211 -8.39 19.42 -17.97
CA GLN A 211 -8.59 19.01 -16.57
C GLN A 211 -10.00 19.30 -16.07
N LEU A 212 -10.51 20.53 -16.27
CA LEU A 212 -11.87 20.92 -15.89
C LEU A 212 -12.93 20.02 -16.55
N HIS A 213 -12.75 19.72 -17.84
CA HIS A 213 -13.65 18.84 -18.58
C HIS A 213 -13.62 17.41 -18.03
N SER A 214 -12.43 16.83 -17.87
CA SER A 214 -12.25 15.47 -17.35
C SER A 214 -12.81 15.33 -15.94
N PHE A 215 -12.55 16.30 -15.05
CA PHE A 215 -13.10 16.34 -13.70
C PHE A 215 -14.63 16.35 -13.72
N ALA A 216 -15.23 17.27 -14.48
CA ALA A 216 -16.68 17.38 -14.57
C ALA A 216 -17.33 16.12 -15.19
N ALA A 217 -16.70 15.51 -16.18
CA ALA A 217 -17.22 14.30 -16.83
C ALA A 217 -17.20 13.09 -15.87
N GLN A 218 -16.09 12.88 -15.15
CA GLN A 218 -15.98 11.81 -14.15
C GLN A 218 -16.90 12.06 -12.95
N LEU A 219 -17.03 13.30 -12.49
CA LEU A 219 -17.95 13.65 -11.41
C LEU A 219 -19.43 13.35 -11.76
N LYS A 220 -19.83 13.54 -13.02
CA LYS A 220 -21.18 13.17 -13.49
C LYS A 220 -21.42 11.67 -13.38
N VAL A 221 -20.44 10.85 -13.78
CA VAL A 221 -20.52 9.39 -13.65
C VAL A 221 -20.61 9.01 -12.17
N ALA A 222 -19.75 9.59 -11.32
CA ALA A 222 -19.76 9.35 -9.88
C ALA A 222 -21.13 9.66 -9.25
N ALA A 223 -21.72 10.80 -9.61
CA ALA A 223 -23.01 11.24 -9.10
C ALA A 223 -24.19 10.39 -9.62
N ALA A 224 -24.04 9.70 -10.74
CA ALA A 224 -25.08 8.87 -11.35
C ALA A 224 -25.00 7.38 -10.95
N MET A 225 -24.00 6.97 -10.17
CA MET A 225 -23.85 5.56 -9.78
C MET A 225 -24.91 5.10 -8.77
N GLU A 226 -25.64 4.03 -9.10
CA GLU A 226 -26.61 3.39 -8.22
C GLU A 226 -26.45 1.84 -8.18
N PRO A 227 -26.31 1.24 -6.97
CA PRO A 227 -25.94 1.91 -5.72
C PRO A 227 -24.53 2.52 -5.85
N PRO A 228 -24.14 3.43 -4.94
CA PRO A 228 -22.76 3.89 -4.86
C PRO A 228 -21.79 2.72 -4.65
N LEU A 229 -20.51 2.95 -4.92
CA LEU A 229 -19.45 2.00 -4.58
C LEU A 229 -19.47 1.71 -3.06
N PRO A 230 -19.15 0.46 -2.66
CA PRO A 230 -19.32 -0.03 -1.29
C PRO A 230 -18.37 0.59 -0.26
#